data_AF-A0A7R9QEL5-F1
#
_entry.id   AF-A0A7R9QEL5-F1
#
_cell.length_a   1.000
_cell.length_b   1.000
_cell.length_c   1.000
_cell.angle_alpha   90.00
_cell.angle_beta   90.00
_cell.angle_gamma   90.00
#
_symmetry.space_group_name_H-M   'P 1'
#
loop_
_entity.id
_entity.type
_entity.pdbx_description
1 polymer ?
#
loop_
_entity_poly.entity_id
_entity_poly.type
_entity_poly.pdbx_seq_one_letter_code
_entity_poly.pdbx_strand_id
1 'polypeptide(L)'
;MGRKARKPVANDNVSEDEVDFNDMADEGSDGQSEQIMDSQANDGDMDPIDETNDDETVAEDVASDEPPRVLFPEQSLLSQIKNKLRRRELYIKMKKEKKETKKTARSERQNTAKALGEKATKMVPKTIESMREPDETMVDPEDEEVKADEELDEMASYFRKEVEPKILITSSDNPHRTTIKFCRELKQTIPNAEFRFRNRSSVKNMVKAAIARHYTDIVIVNEDWRKPSK
;
A
#
# COMPACT_ATOMS: atom_id res chain seq x y z
N MET A 1 -17.93 -57.61 -31.31
CA MET A 1 -19.15 -56.78 -31.22
C MET A 1 -18.93 -55.48 -31.98
N GLY A 2 -19.64 -55.24 -33.09
CA GLY A 2 -19.55 -53.96 -33.80
C GLY A 2 -20.43 -52.88 -33.15
N ARG A 3 -20.05 -51.60 -33.27
CA ARG A 3 -20.91 -50.46 -32.96
C ARG A 3 -21.05 -49.61 -34.22
N LYS A 4 -22.30 -49.29 -34.59
CA LYS A 4 -22.64 -48.56 -35.83
C LYS A 4 -22.25 -47.08 -35.71
N ALA A 5 -21.92 -46.45 -36.83
CA ALA A 5 -21.63 -45.02 -36.90
C ALA A 5 -22.89 -44.15 -36.66
N ARG A 6 -22.66 -42.89 -36.28
CA ARG A 6 -23.63 -41.78 -36.36
C ARG A 6 -22.98 -40.63 -37.14
N LYS A 7 -23.74 -39.99 -38.05
CA LYS A 7 -23.37 -38.73 -38.70
C LYS A 7 -24.09 -37.56 -38.01
N PRO A 8 -23.44 -36.42 -37.73
CA PRO A 8 -24.00 -35.10 -38.01
C PRO A 8 -23.85 -34.86 -39.54
N VAL A 9 -24.88 -34.53 -40.32
CA VAL A 9 -25.78 -33.36 -40.24
C VAL A 9 -24.99 -32.07 -40.42
N ALA A 10 -25.24 -31.39 -41.55
CA ALA A 10 -24.72 -30.06 -41.83
C ALA A 10 -25.69 -29.00 -41.26
N ASN A 11 -25.16 -27.81 -40.98
CA ASN A 11 -25.95 -26.59 -40.83
C ASN A 11 -25.51 -25.62 -41.94
N ASP A 12 -26.47 -24.88 -42.48
CA ASP A 12 -26.29 -24.02 -43.64
C ASP A 12 -25.72 -22.64 -43.27
N ASN A 13 -25.22 -21.92 -44.30
CA ASN A 13 -24.89 -20.51 -44.20
C ASN A 13 -26.15 -19.67 -43.89
N VAL A 14 -26.00 -18.70 -43.00
CA VAL A 14 -26.73 -17.42 -43.08
C VAL A 14 -25.67 -16.31 -43.08
N SER A 15 -25.83 -15.34 -43.97
CA SER A 15 -24.99 -14.16 -44.10
C SER A 15 -25.39 -13.08 -43.11
N GLU A 16 -24.41 -12.31 -42.65
CA GLU A 16 -24.63 -10.96 -42.09
C GLU A 16 -23.66 -10.01 -42.80
N ASP A 17 -24.14 -8.80 -43.11
CA ASP A 17 -23.58 -7.92 -44.14
C ASP A 17 -22.51 -6.95 -43.62
N GLU A 18 -21.70 -6.41 -44.54
CA GLU A 18 -20.75 -5.32 -44.25
C GLU A 18 -21.49 -3.98 -44.12
N VAL A 19 -21.16 -3.21 -43.07
CA VAL A 19 -21.47 -1.78 -42.96
C VAL A 19 -20.28 -1.03 -42.35
N ASP A 20 -19.36 -0.59 -43.21
CA ASP A 20 -18.40 0.48 -42.87
C ASP A 20 -19.15 1.81 -42.71
N PHE A 21 -18.90 2.55 -41.62
CA PHE A 21 -19.28 3.96 -41.55
C PHE A 21 -18.41 4.78 -40.59
N ASN A 22 -17.76 5.82 -41.13
CA ASN A 22 -17.09 6.95 -40.47
C ASN A 22 -15.93 6.64 -39.50
N ASP A 23 -14.77 7.30 -39.55
CA ASP A 23 -14.37 8.64 -40.04
C ASP A 23 -14.97 9.80 -39.23
N MET A 24 -14.17 10.34 -38.31
CA MET A 24 -14.52 11.49 -37.48
C MET A 24 -13.24 12.30 -37.21
N ALA A 25 -13.23 13.56 -37.62
CA ALA A 25 -12.07 14.44 -37.53
C ALA A 25 -12.19 15.46 -36.37
N ASP A 26 -11.02 16.01 -36.05
CA ASP A 26 -10.71 17.08 -35.10
C ASP A 26 -11.55 18.36 -35.27
N GLU A 27 -11.86 19.04 -34.16
CA GLU A 27 -11.51 20.44 -33.88
C GLU A 27 -12.04 20.85 -32.47
N GLY A 28 -11.43 21.86 -31.84
CA GLY A 28 -11.80 22.37 -30.50
C GLY A 28 -11.46 23.85 -30.30
N SER A 29 -11.76 24.43 -29.13
CA SER A 29 -11.28 25.78 -28.71
C SER A 29 -11.71 26.16 -27.28
N ASP A 30 -10.89 27.01 -26.65
CA ASP A 30 -11.12 28.09 -25.65
C ASP A 30 -12.08 27.89 -24.43
N GLY A 31 -11.86 28.49 -23.25
CA GLY A 31 -10.75 29.36 -22.79
C GLY A 31 -11.20 30.71 -22.22
N GLN A 32 -11.18 30.90 -20.89
CA GLN A 32 -11.32 32.23 -20.25
C GLN A 32 -10.87 32.26 -18.77
N SER A 33 -10.70 33.45 -18.20
CA SER A 33 -10.09 33.71 -16.88
C SER A 33 -10.53 35.04 -16.26
N GLU A 34 -10.41 35.18 -14.93
CA GLU A 34 -10.59 36.46 -14.19
C GLU A 34 -9.50 36.67 -13.11
N GLN A 35 -9.43 37.89 -12.53
CA GLN A 35 -8.44 38.37 -11.54
C GLN A 35 -9.14 39.20 -10.42
N ILE A 36 -8.38 40.03 -9.66
CA ILE A 36 -8.80 41.18 -8.79
C ILE A 36 -9.12 40.79 -7.32
N MET A 37 -8.64 41.44 -6.24
CA MET A 37 -7.74 42.62 -6.03
C MET A 37 -6.93 42.52 -4.70
N ASP A 38 -6.23 43.60 -4.28
CA ASP A 38 -5.21 43.65 -3.19
C ASP A 38 -5.39 44.90 -2.25
N SER A 39 -4.51 45.07 -1.24
CA SER A 39 -4.32 46.21 -0.27
C SER A 39 -5.14 46.17 1.05
N GLN A 40 -4.77 46.82 2.18
CA GLN A 40 -3.70 47.80 2.51
C GLN A 40 -3.31 47.79 4.03
N ALA A 41 -2.42 48.67 4.51
CA ALA A 41 -1.88 48.71 5.91
C ALA A 41 -1.76 50.13 6.52
N ASN A 42 -1.50 50.23 7.85
CA ASN A 42 -0.98 51.39 8.68
C ASN A 42 -1.34 51.16 10.20
N ASP A 43 -0.89 51.94 11.22
CA ASP A 43 0.45 52.44 11.62
C ASP A 43 0.39 53.16 13.02
N GLY A 44 1.49 53.14 13.80
CA GLY A 44 1.89 54.17 14.81
C GLY A 44 1.27 54.22 16.24
N ASP A 45 2.11 54.22 17.30
CA ASP A 45 2.39 55.37 18.24
C ASP A 45 3.15 54.95 19.55
N MET A 46 3.55 55.92 20.39
CA MET A 46 4.58 55.85 21.47
C MET A 46 4.00 56.22 22.88
N ASP A 47 4.68 56.39 24.04
CA ASP A 47 6.11 56.65 24.39
C ASP A 47 6.45 56.13 25.86
N PRO A 48 7.38 56.65 26.74
CA PRO A 48 8.39 55.75 27.36
C PRO A 48 8.70 55.91 28.90
N ILE A 49 9.76 55.20 29.37
CA ILE A 49 10.58 55.35 30.61
C ILE A 49 9.98 54.96 31.99
N ASP A 50 10.60 53.97 32.66
CA ASP A 50 11.25 54.14 33.99
C ASP A 50 12.41 53.13 34.17
N GLU A 51 13.42 53.46 34.98
CA GLU A 51 14.64 52.65 35.22
C GLU A 51 14.74 52.16 36.67
N THR A 52 14.65 50.85 36.90
CA THR A 52 15.15 50.22 38.14
C THR A 52 15.94 48.96 37.83
N ASN A 53 17.22 48.94 38.22
CA ASN A 53 18.12 47.80 38.06
C ASN A 53 17.81 46.70 39.07
N ASP A 54 17.80 45.44 38.63
CA ASP A 54 18.13 44.27 39.44
C ASP A 54 18.81 43.20 38.55
N ASP A 55 19.66 42.36 39.14
CA ASP A 55 20.64 41.52 38.43
C ASP A 55 20.12 40.10 38.14
N GLU A 56 19.60 39.87 36.93
CA GLU A 56 19.43 38.52 36.37
C GLU A 56 20.08 38.41 34.99
N THR A 57 21.23 37.73 34.90
CA THR A 57 21.81 37.29 33.62
C THR A 57 21.02 36.10 33.06
N VAL A 58 19.83 36.36 32.54
CA VAL A 58 19.06 35.38 31.77
C VAL A 58 19.84 35.09 30.49
N ALA A 59 20.28 33.84 30.31
CA ALA A 59 20.92 33.43 29.07
C ALA A 59 19.85 33.25 27.99
N GLU A 60 19.73 34.23 27.08
CA GLU A 60 18.86 34.12 25.92
C GLU A 60 19.31 32.94 25.02
N ASP A 61 18.39 32.03 24.70
CA ASP A 61 18.62 30.95 23.73
C ASP A 61 18.70 31.55 22.31
N VAL A 62 19.88 32.07 21.95
CA VAL A 62 20.20 32.52 20.60
C VAL A 62 20.11 31.32 19.65
N ALA A 63 19.01 31.27 18.88
CA ALA A 63 18.76 30.23 17.89
C ALA A 63 19.75 30.33 16.72
N SER A 64 20.87 29.60 16.82
CA SER A 64 21.80 29.41 15.72
C SER A 64 21.30 28.29 14.78
N ASP A 65 21.21 28.59 13.48
CA ASP A 65 20.93 27.63 12.41
C ASP A 65 22.12 26.67 12.15
N GLU A 66 22.61 25.99 13.20
CA GLU A 66 23.45 24.81 13.03
C GLU A 66 22.57 23.56 12.82
N PRO A 67 22.78 22.76 11.77
CA PRO A 67 22.02 21.53 11.57
C PRO A 67 22.25 20.57 12.75
N PRO A 68 21.21 19.86 13.23
CA PRO A 68 21.24 19.13 14.49
C PRO A 68 22.42 18.15 14.55
N ARG A 69 23.45 18.52 15.32
CA ARG A 69 24.75 17.86 15.33
C ARG A 69 24.59 16.38 15.62
N VAL A 70 24.82 15.55 14.60
CA VAL A 70 24.53 14.11 14.65
C VAL A 70 25.40 13.44 15.72
N LEU A 71 24.83 13.24 16.91
CA LEU A 71 25.52 12.61 18.04
C LEU A 71 25.68 11.12 17.78
N PHE A 72 26.78 10.77 17.09
CA PHE A 72 27.21 9.39 16.93
C PHE A 72 27.26 8.71 18.30
N PRO A 73 26.65 7.51 18.46
CA PRO A 73 26.58 6.86 19.77
C PRO A 73 27.99 6.57 20.27
N GLU A 74 28.32 7.08 21.46
CA GLU A 74 29.66 6.92 22.02
C GLU A 74 30.13 5.47 21.98
N GLN A 75 31.38 5.27 21.56
CA GLN A 75 31.94 3.94 21.37
C GLN A 75 31.99 3.19 22.70
N SER A 76 30.99 2.31 22.91
CA SER A 76 30.78 1.51 24.12
C SER A 76 32.11 1.08 24.76
N LEU A 77 32.37 1.58 25.97
CA LEU A 77 33.63 1.42 26.69
C LEU A 77 34.08 -0.06 26.81
N LEU A 78 33.12 -0.99 26.78
CA LEU A 78 33.40 -2.44 26.76
C LEU A 78 34.15 -2.89 25.49
N SER A 79 33.91 -2.27 24.34
CA SER A 79 34.58 -2.59 23.07
C SER A 79 36.08 -2.26 23.10
N GLN A 80 36.46 -1.22 23.85
CA GLN A 80 37.85 -0.77 24.03
C GLN A 80 38.68 -1.80 24.84
N ILE A 81 38.05 -2.58 25.71
CA ILE A 81 38.71 -3.58 26.58
C ILE A 81 39.23 -4.75 25.72
N LYS A 82 40.53 -4.78 25.42
CA LYS A 82 41.16 -5.80 24.54
C LYS A 82 41.00 -7.24 25.05
N ASN A 83 40.92 -7.47 26.37
CA ASN A 83 40.80 -8.82 26.95
C ASN A 83 39.37 -9.39 26.81
N LYS A 84 39.23 -10.46 26.01
CA LYS A 84 37.95 -11.14 25.72
C LYS A 84 37.20 -11.65 26.96
N LEU A 85 37.91 -12.15 27.98
CA LEU A 85 37.29 -12.68 29.19
C LEU A 85 36.72 -11.56 30.06
N ARG A 86 37.52 -10.52 30.33
CA ARG A 86 37.06 -9.32 31.08
C ARG A 86 35.94 -8.58 30.35
N ARG A 87 36.04 -8.43 29.02
CA ARG A 87 34.96 -7.86 28.18
C ARG A 87 33.66 -8.64 28.34
N ARG A 88 33.70 -9.97 28.30
CA ARG A 88 32.52 -10.84 28.47
C ARG A 88 31.92 -10.73 29.88
N GLU A 89 32.77 -10.70 30.91
CA GLU A 89 32.36 -10.55 32.31
C GLU A 89 31.57 -9.25 32.53
N LEU A 90 32.12 -8.11 32.06
CA LEU A 90 31.51 -6.80 32.17
C LEU A 90 30.24 -6.66 31.30
N TYR A 91 30.21 -7.27 30.11
CA TYR A 91 28.99 -7.32 29.28
C TYR A 91 27.84 -8.06 29.98
N ILE A 92 28.14 -9.16 30.68
CA ILE A 92 27.13 -9.92 31.45
C ILE A 92 26.61 -9.09 32.64
N LYS A 93 27.50 -8.39 33.35
CA LYS A 93 27.14 -7.45 34.44
C LYS A 93 26.22 -6.33 33.92
N MET A 94 26.66 -5.58 32.91
CA MET A 94 25.87 -4.52 32.26
C MET A 94 24.52 -5.01 31.74
N LYS A 95 24.45 -6.24 31.18
CA LYS A 95 23.19 -6.83 30.71
C LYS A 95 22.25 -7.25 31.86
N LYS A 96 22.78 -7.62 33.02
CA LYS A 96 22.00 -7.89 34.24
C LYS A 96 21.46 -6.59 34.83
N GLU A 97 22.30 -5.57 34.98
CA GLU A 97 21.91 -4.22 35.44
C GLU A 97 20.81 -3.63 34.55
N LYS A 98 21.01 -3.63 33.23
CA LYS A 98 20.00 -3.22 32.22
C LYS A 98 18.73 -4.08 32.19
N LYS A 99 18.70 -5.25 32.85
CA LYS A 99 17.49 -6.06 33.01
C LYS A 99 16.74 -5.65 34.28
N GLU A 100 17.42 -5.47 35.40
CA GLU A 100 16.76 -5.08 36.65
C GLU A 100 16.26 -3.63 36.59
N THR A 101 16.98 -2.67 35.98
CA THR A 101 16.45 -1.29 35.80
C THR A 101 15.23 -1.25 34.88
N LYS A 102 15.17 -2.08 33.83
CA LYS A 102 13.96 -2.24 33.00
C LYS A 102 12.80 -2.89 33.77
N LYS A 103 13.09 -3.70 34.78
CA LYS A 103 12.09 -4.38 35.62
C LYS A 103 11.54 -3.45 36.70
N THR A 104 12.38 -2.64 37.37
CA THR A 104 11.91 -1.62 38.33
C THR A 104 11.06 -0.58 37.60
N ALA A 105 11.57 0.00 36.50
CA ALA A 105 10.82 0.95 35.68
C ALA A 105 9.48 0.40 35.13
N ARG A 106 9.40 -0.91 34.83
CA ARG A 106 8.13 -1.56 34.47
C ARG A 106 7.19 -1.69 35.67
N SER A 107 7.72 -2.03 36.85
CA SER A 107 6.94 -2.14 38.09
C SER A 107 6.41 -0.78 38.54
N GLU A 108 7.23 0.27 38.46
CA GLU A 108 6.85 1.67 38.74
C GLU A 108 5.71 2.11 37.82
N ARG A 109 5.84 1.91 36.50
CA ARG A 109 4.77 2.20 35.51
C ARG A 109 3.49 1.40 35.76
N GLN A 110 3.59 0.16 36.23
CA GLN A 110 2.42 -0.64 36.60
C GLN A 110 1.76 -0.16 37.89
N ASN A 111 2.53 0.38 38.84
CA ASN A 111 2.00 0.91 40.09
C ASN A 111 1.36 2.30 39.87
N THR A 112 1.97 3.18 39.08
CA THR A 112 1.35 4.47 38.72
C THR A 112 0.10 4.29 37.87
N ALA A 113 0.10 3.37 36.91
CA ALA A 113 -1.10 3.07 36.12
C ALA A 113 -2.26 2.52 36.98
N LYS A 114 -1.98 1.69 37.99
CA LYS A 114 -3.00 1.25 38.97
C LYS A 114 -3.54 2.39 39.83
N ALA A 115 -2.70 3.36 40.18
CA ALA A 115 -3.09 4.51 41.00
C ALA A 115 -3.91 5.57 40.23
N LEU A 116 -3.62 5.77 38.93
CA LEU A 116 -4.36 6.71 38.07
C LEU A 116 -5.60 6.10 37.40
N GLY A 117 -5.73 4.77 37.37
CA GLY A 117 -6.86 4.07 36.76
C GLY A 117 -7.03 4.43 35.29
N GLU A 118 -8.25 4.83 34.91
CA GLU A 118 -8.59 5.18 33.52
C GLU A 118 -7.90 6.46 33.01
N LYS A 119 -7.41 7.32 33.91
CA LYS A 119 -6.61 8.50 33.55
C LYS A 119 -5.14 8.17 33.20
N ALA A 120 -4.72 6.92 33.35
CA ALA A 120 -3.39 6.48 32.94
C ALA A 120 -3.31 6.34 31.41
N THR A 121 -2.63 7.29 30.75
CA THR A 121 -2.38 7.23 29.31
C THR A 121 -1.64 5.94 28.95
N LYS A 122 -2.33 5.05 28.22
CA LYS A 122 -1.75 3.78 27.77
C LYS A 122 -0.62 4.08 26.79
N MET A 123 0.59 3.59 27.08
CA MET A 123 1.70 3.66 26.13
C MET A 123 1.38 2.84 24.87
N VAL A 124 0.90 3.50 23.82
CA VAL A 124 0.77 2.91 22.49
C VAL A 124 2.18 2.56 21.98
N PRO A 125 2.42 1.33 21.51
CA PRO A 125 3.71 0.97 20.93
C PRO A 125 3.89 1.70 19.59
N LYS A 126 5.06 2.32 19.39
CA LYS A 126 5.47 2.85 18.10
C LYS A 126 5.77 1.68 17.14
N THR A 127 4.84 1.37 16.25
CA THR A 127 4.98 0.36 15.17
C THR A 127 5.30 1.03 13.84
N ILE A 128 5.61 0.27 12.80
CA ILE A 128 5.95 0.84 11.47
C ILE A 128 4.74 1.49 10.79
N GLU A 129 3.54 0.99 11.07
CA GLU A 129 2.26 1.52 10.59
C GLU A 129 1.92 2.83 11.35
N SER A 130 2.09 2.83 12.68
CA SER A 130 1.89 4.01 13.53
C SER A 130 2.96 5.10 13.37
N MET A 131 4.01 4.85 12.58
CA MET A 131 5.08 5.79 12.25
C MET A 131 5.25 5.98 10.73
N ARG A 132 4.27 5.56 9.93
CA ARG A 132 4.23 5.91 8.51
C ARG A 132 4.04 7.42 8.39
N GLU A 133 4.88 8.06 7.59
CA GLU A 133 4.73 9.47 7.25
C GLU A 133 3.45 9.66 6.43
N PRO A 134 2.65 10.73 6.68
CA PRO A 134 1.48 11.02 5.86
C PRO A 134 1.92 11.26 4.41
N ASP A 135 1.12 10.78 3.49
CA ASP A 135 1.42 10.62 2.07
C ASP A 135 0.21 11.17 1.32
N GLU A 136 0.44 12.05 0.34
CA GLU A 136 -0.61 12.77 -0.40
C GLU A 136 -1.60 11.81 -1.09
N THR A 137 -1.21 10.56 -1.32
CA THR A 137 -2.06 9.51 -1.90
C THR A 137 -2.94 8.75 -0.89
N MET A 138 -2.92 9.11 0.40
CA MET A 138 -3.71 8.45 1.45
C MET A 138 -5.11 9.07 1.58
N VAL A 139 -6.05 8.53 0.81
CA VAL A 139 -7.49 8.84 0.87
C VAL A 139 -8.08 8.67 2.28
N ASP A 140 -8.89 9.64 2.72
CA ASP A 140 -9.81 9.47 3.85
C ASP A 140 -11.13 8.82 3.35
N PRO A 141 -11.58 7.69 3.90
CA PRO A 141 -12.79 7.01 3.45
C PRO A 141 -14.08 7.80 3.70
N GLU A 142 -14.07 8.87 4.50
CA GLU A 142 -15.24 9.73 4.71
C GLU A 142 -15.41 10.82 3.63
N ASP A 143 -14.37 11.12 2.83
CA ASP A 143 -14.37 12.17 1.78
C ASP A 143 -15.46 11.98 0.70
N GLU A 144 -16.16 13.05 0.34
CA GLU A 144 -17.22 13.04 -0.68
C GLU A 144 -16.70 13.18 -2.12
N GLU A 145 -15.54 13.82 -2.32
CA GLU A 145 -14.93 14.01 -3.65
C GLU A 145 -14.49 12.66 -4.24
N VAL A 146 -13.76 11.86 -3.46
CA VAL A 146 -13.28 10.54 -3.88
C VAL A 146 -14.43 9.55 -4.15
N LYS A 147 -15.57 9.70 -3.47
CA LYS A 147 -16.77 8.87 -3.74
C LYS A 147 -17.41 9.23 -5.09
N ALA A 148 -17.44 10.51 -5.45
CA ALA A 148 -17.93 10.93 -6.76
C ALA A 148 -17.03 10.40 -7.89
N ASP A 149 -15.70 10.44 -7.70
CA ASP A 149 -14.74 9.85 -8.62
C ASP A 149 -14.92 8.32 -8.76
N GLU A 150 -15.05 7.58 -7.66
CA GLU A 150 -15.32 6.12 -7.69
C GLU A 150 -16.65 5.75 -8.38
N GLU A 151 -17.66 6.63 -8.36
CA GLU A 151 -18.95 6.40 -9.04
C GLU A 151 -18.94 6.74 -10.54
N LEU A 152 -18.07 7.68 -10.95
CA LEU A 152 -17.96 8.21 -12.32
C LEU A 152 -16.85 7.55 -13.17
N ASP A 153 -15.88 6.89 -12.55
CA ASP A 153 -14.78 6.19 -13.22
C ASP A 153 -15.23 5.09 -14.22
N GLU A 154 -14.38 4.79 -15.20
CA GLU A 154 -14.57 3.71 -16.18
C GLU A 154 -14.77 2.33 -15.50
N MET A 155 -14.15 2.10 -14.33
CA MET A 155 -14.32 0.88 -13.53
C MET A 155 -15.48 0.93 -12.52
N ALA A 156 -16.26 2.01 -12.44
CA ALA A 156 -17.38 2.12 -11.49
C ALA A 156 -18.40 0.97 -11.62
N SER A 157 -18.64 0.48 -12.84
CA SER A 157 -19.50 -0.70 -13.11
C SER A 157 -18.96 -2.01 -12.51
N TYR A 158 -17.63 -2.15 -12.42
CA TYR A 158 -16.93 -3.27 -11.79
C TYR A 158 -17.04 -3.19 -10.25
N PHE A 159 -16.82 -2.00 -9.67
CA PHE A 159 -16.95 -1.80 -8.21
C PHE A 159 -18.39 -1.95 -7.71
N ARG A 160 -19.37 -1.48 -8.50
CA ARG A 160 -20.83 -1.71 -8.29
C ARG A 160 -21.25 -3.19 -8.46
N LYS A 161 -20.38 -4.04 -9.03
CA LYS A 161 -20.61 -5.50 -9.25
C LYS A 161 -21.83 -5.79 -10.12
N GLU A 162 -22.10 -4.93 -11.11
CA GLU A 162 -23.25 -5.05 -12.02
C GLU A 162 -23.12 -6.26 -12.95
N VAL A 163 -21.89 -6.72 -13.21
CA VAL A 163 -21.57 -7.92 -14.00
C VAL A 163 -21.05 -9.01 -13.06
N GLU A 164 -21.65 -10.20 -13.12
CA GLU A 164 -21.08 -11.38 -12.42
C GLU A 164 -19.72 -11.75 -13.04
N PRO A 165 -18.61 -11.76 -12.26
CA PRO A 165 -17.30 -12.10 -12.78
C PRO A 165 -17.25 -13.57 -13.19
N LYS A 166 -16.67 -13.83 -14.36
CA LYS A 166 -16.50 -15.17 -14.93
C LYS A 166 -15.07 -15.33 -15.40
N ILE A 167 -14.27 -16.04 -14.59
CA ILE A 167 -12.82 -15.90 -14.61
C ILE A 167 -12.17 -17.13 -15.27
N LEU A 168 -11.39 -16.91 -16.33
CA LEU A 168 -10.61 -17.95 -17.00
C LEU A 168 -9.24 -18.11 -16.31
N ILE A 169 -9.06 -19.17 -15.54
CA ILE A 169 -7.75 -19.51 -14.95
C ILE A 169 -6.97 -20.37 -15.95
N THR A 170 -5.74 -19.97 -16.25
CA THR A 170 -4.79 -20.76 -17.03
C THR A 170 -3.38 -20.72 -16.42
N SER A 171 -2.45 -21.40 -17.09
CA SER A 171 -1.04 -21.43 -16.73
C SER A 171 -0.15 -21.00 -17.89
N SER A 172 1.16 -20.93 -17.63
CA SER A 172 2.20 -21.15 -18.63
C SER A 172 2.00 -22.45 -19.43
N ASP A 173 2.70 -22.60 -20.56
CA ASP A 173 2.66 -23.83 -21.35
C ASP A 173 3.46 -24.97 -20.71
N ASN A 174 2.96 -26.20 -20.83
CA ASN A 174 3.50 -27.41 -20.20
C ASN A 174 3.71 -27.28 -18.66
N PRO A 175 2.70 -26.86 -17.88
CA PRO A 175 2.83 -26.60 -16.44
C PRO A 175 3.17 -27.87 -15.64
N HIS A 176 3.96 -27.72 -14.58
CA HIS A 176 4.30 -28.82 -13.69
C HIS A 176 3.14 -29.18 -12.74
N ARG A 177 3.20 -30.39 -12.17
CA ARG A 177 2.18 -30.93 -11.24
C ARG A 177 1.91 -30.02 -10.03
N THR A 178 2.87 -29.19 -9.64
CA THR A 178 2.75 -28.17 -8.58
C THR A 178 1.75 -27.10 -8.97
N THR A 179 1.97 -26.48 -10.13
CA THR A 179 1.17 -25.38 -10.67
C THR A 179 -0.22 -25.85 -11.07
N ILE A 180 -0.36 -27.08 -11.59
CA ILE A 180 -1.66 -27.70 -11.88
C ILE A 180 -2.50 -27.91 -10.61
N LYS A 181 -1.88 -28.18 -9.44
CA LYS A 181 -2.60 -28.21 -8.17
C LYS A 181 -3.03 -26.80 -7.75
N PHE A 182 -2.10 -25.86 -7.75
CA PHE A 182 -2.36 -24.46 -7.39
C PHE A 182 -3.50 -23.84 -8.23
N CYS A 183 -3.54 -24.08 -9.55
CA CYS A 183 -4.63 -23.58 -10.39
C CYS A 183 -6.00 -24.22 -10.09
N ARG A 184 -6.04 -25.44 -9.51
CA ARG A 184 -7.28 -26.10 -9.05
C ARG A 184 -7.70 -25.60 -7.67
N GLU A 185 -6.74 -25.36 -6.79
CA GLU A 185 -6.95 -24.73 -5.49
C GLU A 185 -7.48 -23.30 -5.68
N LEU A 186 -6.88 -22.51 -6.57
CA LEU A 186 -7.34 -21.18 -6.98
C LEU A 186 -8.76 -21.20 -7.59
N LYS A 187 -9.08 -22.18 -8.44
CA LYS A 187 -10.46 -22.40 -8.93
C LYS A 187 -11.44 -22.71 -7.79
N GLN A 188 -10.99 -23.36 -6.71
CA GLN A 188 -11.86 -23.67 -5.56
C GLN A 188 -12.04 -22.45 -4.63
N THR A 189 -11.07 -21.53 -4.61
CA THR A 189 -11.15 -20.27 -3.84
C THR A 189 -12.04 -19.22 -4.52
N ILE A 190 -12.01 -19.12 -5.85
CA ILE A 190 -12.67 -18.06 -6.61
C ILE A 190 -14.02 -18.57 -7.18
N PRO A 191 -15.16 -17.92 -6.88
CA PRO A 191 -16.46 -18.30 -7.47
C PRO A 191 -16.46 -18.07 -8.99
N ASN A 192 -17.33 -18.80 -9.71
CA ASN A 192 -17.50 -18.70 -11.17
C ASN A 192 -16.20 -18.90 -12.02
N ALA A 193 -15.11 -19.38 -11.42
CA ALA A 193 -13.84 -19.58 -12.09
C ALA A 193 -13.73 -20.92 -12.86
N GLU A 194 -13.09 -20.88 -14.03
CA GLU A 194 -12.84 -22.07 -14.85
C GLU A 194 -11.36 -22.24 -15.20
N PHE A 195 -10.78 -23.36 -14.74
CA PHE A 195 -9.41 -23.74 -15.10
C PHE A 195 -9.34 -24.43 -16.47
N ARG A 196 -8.54 -23.89 -17.39
CA ARG A 196 -8.25 -24.47 -18.70
C ARG A 196 -6.74 -24.46 -18.99
N PHE A 197 -6.24 -25.52 -19.62
CA PHE A 197 -4.87 -25.57 -20.12
C PHE A 197 -4.69 -24.67 -21.35
N ARG A 198 -3.59 -23.92 -21.38
CA ARG A 198 -3.23 -22.97 -22.44
C ARG A 198 -3.02 -23.60 -23.82
N ASN A 199 -2.62 -24.87 -23.86
CA ASN A 199 -2.47 -25.69 -25.08
C ASN A 199 -1.59 -25.05 -26.19
N ARG A 200 -0.52 -24.32 -25.82
CA ARG A 200 0.36 -23.56 -26.73
C ARG A 200 -0.33 -22.40 -27.47
N SER A 201 -1.47 -21.93 -26.97
CA SER A 201 -2.10 -20.70 -27.46
C SER A 201 -1.23 -19.48 -27.15
N SER A 202 -1.17 -18.53 -28.08
CA SER A 202 -0.70 -17.18 -27.78
C SER A 202 -1.71 -16.46 -26.88
N VAL A 203 -1.26 -15.49 -26.09
CA VAL A 203 -2.15 -14.68 -25.22
C VAL A 203 -3.22 -13.97 -26.06
N LYS A 204 -2.86 -13.42 -27.23
CA LYS A 204 -3.81 -12.79 -28.18
C LYS A 204 -4.92 -13.75 -28.65
N ASN A 205 -4.60 -15.02 -28.91
CA ASN A 205 -5.60 -16.02 -29.29
C ASN A 205 -6.47 -16.44 -28.10
N MET A 206 -5.89 -16.51 -26.90
CA MET A 206 -6.63 -16.80 -25.68
C MET A 206 -7.62 -15.68 -25.31
N VAL A 207 -7.22 -14.41 -25.41
CA VAL A 207 -8.10 -13.24 -25.21
C VAL A 207 -9.27 -13.29 -26.20
N LYS A 208 -9.01 -13.49 -27.49
CA LYS A 208 -10.09 -13.68 -28.50
C LYS A 208 -11.04 -14.82 -28.14
N ALA A 209 -10.50 -15.97 -27.71
CA ALA A 209 -11.30 -17.13 -27.30
C ALA A 209 -12.02 -16.96 -25.95
N ALA A 210 -11.61 -15.98 -25.13
CA ALA A 210 -12.26 -15.63 -23.88
C ALA A 210 -13.43 -14.66 -24.10
N ILE A 211 -13.22 -13.62 -24.93
CA ILE A 211 -14.28 -12.69 -25.38
C ILE A 211 -15.41 -13.48 -26.05
N ALA A 212 -15.08 -14.37 -26.99
CA ALA A 212 -16.03 -15.26 -27.67
C ALA A 212 -16.70 -16.33 -26.77
N ARG A 213 -16.48 -16.25 -25.45
CA ARG A 213 -17.12 -17.09 -24.42
C ARG A 213 -17.62 -16.27 -23.23
N HIS A 214 -17.59 -14.93 -23.32
CA HIS A 214 -18.01 -14.00 -22.29
C HIS A 214 -17.36 -14.29 -20.92
N TYR A 215 -16.04 -14.48 -20.87
CA TYR A 215 -15.28 -14.33 -19.61
C TYR A 215 -14.96 -12.85 -19.41
N THR A 216 -15.02 -12.39 -18.17
CA THR A 216 -14.61 -11.03 -17.76
C THR A 216 -13.08 -10.95 -17.68
N ASP A 217 -12.47 -11.91 -16.98
CA ASP A 217 -11.05 -11.86 -16.60
C ASP A 217 -10.29 -13.11 -17.04
N ILE A 218 -8.96 -12.98 -17.20
CA ILE A 218 -8.05 -14.09 -17.50
C ILE A 218 -6.86 -14.06 -16.53
N VAL A 219 -6.78 -15.06 -15.66
CA VAL A 219 -5.65 -15.23 -14.72
C VAL A 219 -4.63 -16.18 -15.33
N ILE A 220 -3.40 -15.70 -15.58
CA ILE A 220 -2.31 -16.48 -16.16
C ILE A 220 -1.28 -16.79 -15.08
N VAL A 221 -1.31 -18.01 -14.52
CA VAL A 221 -0.31 -18.44 -13.53
C VAL A 221 1.01 -18.80 -14.22
N ASN A 222 2.07 -18.03 -13.96
CA ASN A 222 3.42 -18.39 -14.40
C ASN A 222 4.08 -19.39 -13.44
N GLU A 223 5.07 -20.14 -13.93
CA GLU A 223 5.91 -20.99 -13.09
C GLU A 223 7.40 -20.82 -13.40
N ASP A 224 8.23 -20.93 -12.38
CA ASP A 224 9.68 -21.09 -12.50
C ASP A 224 10.18 -22.23 -11.60
N TRP A 225 11.22 -22.93 -12.05
CA TRP A 225 11.82 -24.10 -11.40
C TRP A 225 10.79 -25.10 -10.82
N ARG A 226 9.70 -25.34 -11.58
CA ARG A 226 8.57 -26.25 -11.27
C ARG A 226 7.70 -25.82 -10.07
N LYS A 227 7.65 -24.53 -9.77
CA LYS A 227 6.83 -23.90 -8.73
C LYS A 227 6.10 -22.69 -9.34
N PRO A 228 4.86 -22.36 -8.93
CA PRO A 228 4.29 -21.05 -9.26
C PRO A 228 5.23 -19.94 -8.79
N SER A 229 5.32 -18.84 -9.53
CA SER A 229 6.10 -17.68 -9.14
C SER A 229 5.59 -17.08 -7.82
N LYS A 230 6.49 -16.43 -7.08
CA LYS A 230 6.15 -15.56 -5.95
C LYS A 230 5.83 -14.16 -6.44
#